data_AF-A0A842YNF1-F1
#
_entry.id   AF-A0A842YNF1-F1
#
_cell.length_a   1.000
_cell.length_b   1.000
_cell.length_c   1.000
_cell.angle_alpha   90.00
_cell.angle_beta   90.00
_cell.angle_gamma   90.00
#
_symmetry.space_group_name_H-M   'P 1'
#
loop_
_entity.id
_entity.type
_entity.pdbx_description
1 polymer ?
#
loop_
_entity_poly.entity_id
_entity_poly.type
_entity_poly.pdbx_seq_one_letter_code
_entity_poly.pdbx_strand_id
1 'polypeptide(L)'
;MSTPLSLGGLRNSTVYVNPAKRTYSFTFRNTGKYTTTVTYYVTVYSSSGAKLGYRSFKFTLNPGRSYSATIGYYPYDARIVTTRKIYNPSRYTRTIKLSETFRADTLSATLNYSYTIRGYRYVYITKTFRAVNMKITVT
;
A
#
# COMPACT_ATOMS: atom_id res chain seq x y z
N MET A 1 5.56 58.52 -24.17
CA MET A 1 6.41 57.69 -23.30
C MET A 1 5.52 56.68 -22.60
N SER A 2 5.59 55.42 -23.01
CA SER A 2 4.82 54.31 -22.43
C SER A 2 5.62 53.70 -21.29
N THR A 3 5.09 53.76 -20.07
CA THR A 3 5.63 53.04 -18.91
C THR A 3 5.42 51.54 -19.10
N PRO A 4 6.46 50.70 -18.98
CA PRO A 4 6.27 49.25 -18.98
C PRO A 4 5.61 48.82 -17.66
N LEU A 5 4.44 48.19 -17.74
CA LEU A 5 3.87 47.45 -16.62
C LEU A 5 4.66 46.15 -16.44
N SER A 6 5.40 46.08 -15.34
CA SER A 6 6.06 44.86 -14.86
C SER A 6 5.01 43.90 -14.30
N LEU A 7 4.83 42.73 -14.92
CA LEU A 7 4.19 41.57 -14.28
C LEU A 7 5.18 40.90 -13.31
N GLY A 8 5.60 41.65 -12.28
CA GLY A 8 6.39 41.13 -11.19
C GLY A 8 5.51 40.33 -10.23
N GLY A 9 5.66 39.00 -10.21
CA GLY A 9 5.31 38.22 -9.02
C GLY A 9 4.21 37.17 -9.13
N LEU A 10 3.83 36.69 -10.31
CA LEU A 10 3.02 35.46 -10.40
C LEU A 10 3.90 34.25 -10.04
N ARG A 11 3.93 33.90 -8.75
CA ARG A 11 4.35 32.56 -8.32
C ARG A 11 3.35 31.58 -8.90
N ASN A 12 3.80 30.71 -9.80
CA ASN A 12 3.02 29.56 -10.22
C ASN A 12 2.63 28.74 -8.98
N SER A 13 1.39 28.92 -8.51
CA SER A 13 0.84 28.12 -7.42
C SER A 13 0.18 26.90 -8.05
N THR A 14 0.81 25.74 -7.94
CA THR A 14 0.19 24.49 -8.35
C THR A 14 -0.92 24.13 -7.36
N VAL A 15 -2.18 24.30 -7.76
CA VAL A 15 -3.33 23.84 -6.99
C VAL A 15 -3.54 22.35 -7.28
N TYR A 16 -3.34 21.51 -6.27
CA TYR A 16 -3.60 20.08 -6.37
C TYR A 16 -5.05 19.78 -5.97
N VAL A 17 -5.90 19.58 -6.97
CA VAL A 17 -7.27 19.10 -6.75
C VAL A 17 -7.22 17.60 -6.52
N ASN A 18 -7.73 17.12 -5.38
CA ASN A 18 -7.88 15.68 -5.16
C ASN A 18 -8.93 15.13 -6.13
N PRO A 19 -8.67 14.01 -6.82
CA PRO A 19 -9.71 13.38 -7.65
C PRO A 19 -10.84 12.90 -6.74
N ALA A 20 -12.06 12.75 -7.26
CA ALA A 20 -13.19 12.23 -6.47
C ALA A 20 -12.90 10.81 -5.92
N LYS A 21 -12.19 10.01 -6.69
CA LYS A 21 -11.82 8.62 -6.37
C LYS A 21 -10.40 8.32 -6.88
N ARG A 22 -9.73 7.38 -6.21
CA ARG A 22 -8.38 6.90 -6.53
C ARG A 22 -8.41 5.40 -6.79
N THR A 23 -7.51 4.94 -7.65
CA THR A 23 -7.24 3.50 -7.82
C THR A 23 -6.25 3.06 -6.77
N TYR A 24 -6.66 2.12 -5.92
CA TYR A 24 -5.82 1.53 -4.91
C TYR A 24 -5.28 0.19 -5.37
N SER A 25 -3.98 -0.03 -5.23
CA SER A 25 -3.33 -1.28 -5.58
C SER A 25 -2.16 -1.58 -4.65
N PHE A 26 -1.67 -2.82 -4.70
CA PHE A 26 -0.51 -3.23 -3.94
C PHE A 26 0.39 -4.15 -4.77
N THR A 27 1.66 -4.18 -4.38
CA THR A 27 2.65 -5.14 -4.85
C THR A 27 3.38 -5.73 -3.65
N PHE A 28 3.42 -7.06 -3.54
CA PHE A 28 4.35 -7.75 -2.65
C PHE A 28 5.52 -8.27 -3.46
N ARG A 29 6.74 -8.13 -2.93
CA ARG A 29 7.95 -8.76 -3.45
C ARG A 29 8.61 -9.57 -2.35
N ASN A 30 8.99 -10.81 -2.65
CA ASN A 30 9.84 -11.59 -1.77
C ASN A 30 11.30 -11.17 -1.97
N THR A 31 11.84 -10.46 -0.98
CA THR A 31 13.22 -9.97 -0.95
C THR A 31 14.15 -10.91 -0.19
N GLY A 32 13.62 -12.02 0.34
CA GLY A 32 14.35 -13.03 1.09
C GLY A 32 14.76 -14.24 0.24
N LYS A 33 15.35 -15.22 0.93
CA LYS A 33 15.83 -16.47 0.33
C LYS A 33 14.81 -17.61 0.34
N TYR A 34 13.67 -17.42 0.99
CA TYR A 34 12.72 -18.51 1.25
C TYR A 34 11.33 -18.21 0.70
N THR A 35 10.69 -19.22 0.11
CA THR A 35 9.29 -19.16 -0.30
C THR A 35 8.37 -18.92 0.90
N THR A 36 7.36 -18.08 0.70
CA THR A 36 6.30 -17.79 1.68
C THR A 36 4.94 -17.71 1.02
N THR A 37 3.88 -18.00 1.76
CA THR A 37 2.50 -17.74 1.33
C THR A 37 1.95 -16.59 2.13
N VAL A 38 1.31 -15.63 1.47
CA VAL A 38 0.66 -14.49 2.09
C VAL A 38 -0.83 -14.55 1.81
N THR A 39 -1.63 -14.43 2.86
CA THR A 39 -3.04 -14.04 2.72
C THR A 39 -3.16 -12.58 3.12
N TYR A 40 -3.61 -11.74 2.19
CA TYR A 40 -3.73 -10.30 2.32
C TYR A 40 -5.20 -9.92 2.37
N TYR A 41 -5.68 -9.52 3.54
CA TYR A 41 -7.03 -9.05 3.77
C TYR A 41 -7.05 -7.53 3.67
N VAL A 42 -8.03 -6.98 2.96
CA VAL A 42 -8.19 -5.55 2.76
C VAL A 42 -9.62 -5.16 3.08
N THR A 43 -9.79 -4.21 3.99
CA THR A 43 -11.06 -3.56 4.28
C THR A 43 -10.95 -2.08 3.96
N VAL A 44 -11.88 -1.57 3.17
CA VAL A 44 -11.94 -0.17 2.76
C VAL A 44 -13.04 0.52 3.55
N TYR A 45 -12.72 1.67 4.13
CA TYR A 45 -13.66 2.53 4.82
C TYR A 45 -13.69 3.92 4.17
N SER A 46 -14.86 4.57 4.19
CA SER A 46 -14.96 6.01 3.93
C SER A 46 -14.23 6.80 5.01
N SER A 47 -14.04 8.10 4.78
CA SER A 47 -13.53 9.02 5.80
C SER A 47 -14.43 9.10 7.03
N SER A 48 -15.74 8.96 6.86
CA SER A 48 -16.74 8.87 7.94
C SER A 48 -16.77 7.52 8.67
N GLY A 49 -16.02 6.52 8.21
CA GLY A 49 -15.91 5.22 8.86
C GLY A 49 -16.88 4.14 8.36
N ALA A 50 -17.74 4.44 7.39
CA ALA A 50 -18.60 3.44 6.75
C ALA A 50 -17.76 2.43 5.96
N LYS A 51 -18.08 1.14 6.07
CA LYS A 51 -17.39 0.09 5.31
C LYS A 51 -17.82 0.16 3.84
N LEU A 52 -16.86 0.38 2.95
CA LEU A 52 -17.09 0.48 1.50
C LEU A 52 -16.79 -0.82 0.76
N GLY A 53 -15.92 -1.67 1.31
CA GLY A 53 -15.53 -2.89 0.64
C GLY A 53 -14.65 -3.79 1.48
N TYR A 54 -14.59 -5.06 1.05
CA TYR A 54 -13.69 -6.06 1.61
C TYR A 54 -13.19 -6.96 0.49
N ARG A 55 -11.90 -7.27 0.49
CA ARG A 55 -11.27 -8.23 -0.43
C ARG A 55 -10.19 -9.03 0.28
N SER A 56 -9.95 -10.24 -0.21
CA SER A 56 -8.85 -11.07 0.23
C SER A 56 -8.06 -11.58 -0.97
N PHE A 57 -6.73 -11.59 -0.87
CA PHE A 57 -5.83 -12.11 -1.88
C PHE A 57 -4.96 -13.18 -1.22
N LYS A 58 -4.79 -14.32 -1.87
CA LYS A 58 -3.90 -15.39 -1.39
C LYS A 58 -2.91 -15.72 -2.49
N PHE A 59 -1.62 -15.64 -2.18
CA PHE A 59 -0.56 -15.86 -3.16
C PHE A 59 0.70 -16.42 -2.49
N THR A 60 1.46 -17.20 -3.25
CA THR A 60 2.75 -17.76 -2.84
C THR A 60 3.86 -17.07 -3.61
N LEU A 61 4.89 -16.62 -2.90
CA LEU A 61 6.04 -15.92 -3.49
C LEU A 61 7.31 -16.73 -3.28
N ASN A 62 7.86 -17.23 -4.38
CA ASN A 62 9.24 -17.73 -4.42
C ASN A 62 10.25 -16.57 -4.28
N PRO A 63 11.50 -16.85 -3.88
CA PRO A 63 12.55 -15.83 -3.77
C PRO A 63 12.64 -14.96 -5.03
N GLY A 64 12.71 -13.64 -4.86
CA GLY A 64 12.80 -12.67 -5.95
C GLY A 64 11.50 -12.42 -6.73
N ARG A 65 10.44 -13.21 -6.52
CA ARG A 65 9.16 -13.04 -7.22
C ARG A 65 8.29 -11.97 -6.58
N SER A 66 7.40 -11.41 -7.39
CA SER A 66 6.43 -10.39 -6.97
C SER A 66 5.01 -10.81 -7.35
N TYR A 67 4.04 -10.28 -6.60
CA TYR A 67 2.62 -10.37 -6.89
C TYR A 67 2.02 -8.98 -6.76
N SER A 68 1.20 -8.58 -7.73
CA SER A 68 0.51 -7.28 -7.73
C SER A 68 -0.96 -7.49 -7.97
N ALA A 69 -1.80 -6.67 -7.33
CA ALA A 69 -3.23 -6.65 -7.60
C ALA A 69 -3.84 -5.28 -7.30
N THR A 70 -4.96 -5.01 -7.99
CA THR A 70 -5.81 -3.85 -7.74
C THR A 70 -6.82 -4.16 -6.65
N ILE A 71 -6.87 -3.30 -5.63
CA ILE A 71 -7.85 -3.36 -4.54
C ILE A 71 -9.21 -2.83 -5.04
N GLY A 72 -9.19 -1.75 -5.80
CA GLY A 72 -10.38 -1.17 -6.42
C GLY A 72 -10.31 0.35 -6.54
N TYR A 73 -11.44 0.95 -6.93
CA TYR A 73 -11.61 2.38 -7.13
C TYR A 73 -12.52 2.95 -6.04
N TYR A 74 -11.97 3.76 -5.14
CA TYR A 74 -12.65 4.23 -3.92
C TYR A 74 -12.43 5.74 -3.72
N PRO A 75 -13.21 6.43 -2.85
CA PRO A 75 -12.99 7.84 -2.54
C PRO A 75 -11.53 8.15 -2.20
N TYR A 76 -11.04 9.33 -2.61
CA TYR A 76 -9.61 9.64 -2.51
C TYR A 76 -9.05 9.64 -1.09
N ASP A 77 -9.91 9.92 -0.11
CA ASP A 77 -9.63 9.97 1.32
C ASP A 77 -9.95 8.66 2.03
N ALA A 78 -10.24 7.59 1.28
CA ALA A 78 -10.58 6.29 1.85
C ALA A 78 -9.46 5.78 2.78
N ARG A 79 -9.90 5.18 3.89
CA ARG A 79 -9.03 4.50 4.85
C ARG A 79 -8.95 3.03 4.50
N ILE A 80 -7.77 2.57 4.12
CA ILE A 80 -7.53 1.19 3.71
C ILE A 80 -6.84 0.45 4.85
N VAL A 81 -7.58 -0.44 5.52
CA VAL A 81 -7.04 -1.28 6.59
C VAL A 81 -6.68 -2.64 6.00
N THR A 82 -5.44 -3.05 6.21
CA THR A 82 -4.89 -4.27 5.62
C THR A 82 -4.38 -5.18 6.72
N THR A 83 -4.62 -6.48 6.60
CA THR A 83 -4.05 -7.49 7.48
C THR A 83 -3.34 -8.52 6.64
N ARG A 84 -2.06 -8.74 6.93
CA ARG A 84 -1.22 -9.69 6.20
C ARG A 84 -0.94 -10.89 7.09
N LYS A 85 -1.42 -12.06 6.69
CA LYS A 85 -1.07 -13.35 7.28
C LYS A 85 0.09 -13.93 6.48
N ILE A 86 1.30 -13.84 7.02
CA ILE A 86 2.53 -14.34 6.38
C ILE A 86 2.81 -15.73 6.94
N TYR A 87 2.82 -16.74 6.07
CA TYR A 87 2.98 -18.14 6.42
C TYR A 87 4.35 -18.67 5.98
N ASN A 88 4.99 -19.44 6.88
CA ASN A 88 6.16 -20.25 6.55
C ASN A 88 5.71 -21.67 6.15
N PRO A 89 5.85 -22.07 4.87
CA PRO A 89 5.45 -23.39 4.39
C PRO A 89 6.51 -24.47 4.64
N SER A 90 7.32 -24.34 5.70
CA SER A 90 8.43 -25.26 5.98
C SER A 90 8.45 -25.64 7.46
N ARG A 91 8.83 -26.89 7.76
CA ARG A 91 9.09 -27.35 9.13
C ARG A 91 10.27 -26.63 9.81
N TYR A 92 11.17 -26.06 9.02
CA TYR A 92 12.35 -25.35 9.53
C TYR A 92 12.04 -23.88 9.85
N THR A 93 12.76 -23.33 10.82
CA THR A 93 12.76 -21.89 11.11
C THR A 93 13.31 -21.11 9.93
N ARG A 94 12.55 -20.10 9.47
CA ARG A 94 12.93 -19.27 8.32
C ARG A 94 12.72 -17.79 8.63
N THR A 95 13.67 -16.97 8.21
CA THR A 95 13.51 -15.52 8.17
C THR A 95 12.90 -15.13 6.84
N ILE A 96 11.61 -14.81 6.86
CA ILE A 96 10.85 -14.36 5.70
C ILE A 96 11.05 -12.85 5.55
N LYS A 97 11.50 -12.42 4.37
CA LYS A 97 11.68 -11.00 4.03
C LYS A 97 10.78 -10.62 2.87
N LEU A 98 9.94 -9.60 3.08
CA LEU A 98 9.00 -9.09 2.07
C LEU A 98 9.11 -7.59 1.97
N SER A 99 8.86 -7.06 0.78
CA SER A 99 8.56 -5.65 0.55
C SER A 99 7.12 -5.53 0.07
N GLU A 100 6.33 -4.66 0.69
CA GLU A 100 4.99 -4.30 0.25
C GLU A 100 5.03 -2.86 -0.26
N THR A 101 4.68 -2.64 -1.52
CA THR A 101 4.42 -1.31 -2.06
C THR A 101 2.92 -1.14 -2.19
N PHE A 102 2.36 -0.23 -1.41
CA PHE A 102 0.98 0.22 -1.53
C PHE A 102 0.93 1.45 -2.45
N ARG A 103 -0.07 1.51 -3.33
CA ARG A 103 -0.28 2.63 -4.26
C ARG A 103 -1.70 3.17 -4.21
N ALA A 104 -1.80 4.48 -4.36
CA ALA A 104 -3.04 5.21 -4.59
C ALA A 104 -2.81 6.15 -5.78
N ASP A 105 -3.20 5.71 -6.97
CA ASP A 105 -2.78 6.26 -8.26
C ASP A 105 -1.24 6.40 -8.36
N THR A 106 -0.74 7.62 -8.50
CA THR A 106 0.70 7.94 -8.60
C THR A 106 1.41 7.96 -7.24
N LEU A 107 0.67 7.99 -6.13
CA LEU A 107 1.25 7.97 -4.79
C LEU A 107 1.65 6.56 -4.43
N SER A 108 2.77 6.41 -3.72
CA SER A 108 3.23 5.10 -3.23
C SER A 108 3.87 5.19 -1.85
N ALA A 109 3.75 4.10 -1.10
CA ALA A 109 4.48 3.88 0.15
C ALA A 109 4.97 2.43 0.17
N THR A 110 6.23 2.24 0.56
CA THR A 110 6.84 0.91 0.64
C THR A 110 7.18 0.56 2.07
N LEU A 111 6.77 -0.62 2.50
CA LEU A 111 7.04 -1.19 3.82
C LEU A 111 7.88 -2.45 3.65
N ASN A 112 8.91 -2.58 4.48
CA ASN A 112 9.78 -3.76 4.48
C ASN A 112 9.54 -4.58 5.74
N TYR A 113 9.49 -5.89 5.57
CA TYR A 113 9.18 -6.85 6.61
C TYR A 113 10.29 -7.89 6.70
N SER A 114 10.68 -8.24 7.92
CA SER A 114 11.64 -9.30 8.19
C SER A 114 11.22 -10.02 9.46
N TYR A 115 10.68 -11.24 9.31
CA TYR A 115 10.17 -12.03 10.44
C TYR A 115 10.75 -13.44 10.44
N THR A 116 11.25 -13.86 11.58
CA THR A 116 11.68 -15.25 11.80
C THR A 116 10.50 -16.07 12.30
N ILE A 117 10.05 -17.02 11.48
CA ILE A 117 8.87 -17.84 11.72
C ILE A 117 9.29 -19.29 11.89
N ARG A 118 8.93 -19.90 13.04
CA ARG A 118 9.33 -21.27 13.40
C ARG A 118 8.34 -22.31 12.89
N GLY A 119 8.80 -23.21 12.03
CA GLY A 119 7.99 -24.29 11.48
C GLY A 119 6.78 -23.77 10.70
N TYR A 120 5.75 -24.61 10.57
CA TYR A 120 4.50 -24.32 9.86
C TYR A 120 3.61 -23.32 10.59
N ARG A 121 4.12 -22.13 10.85
CA ARG A 121 3.42 -21.05 11.56
C ARG A 121 3.21 -19.83 10.69
N TYR A 122 2.39 -18.92 11.19
CA TYR A 122 2.11 -17.64 10.58
C TYR A 122 2.40 -16.49 11.53
N VAL A 123 2.57 -15.30 10.97
CA VAL A 123 2.51 -14.03 11.68
C VAL A 123 1.44 -13.15 11.05
N TYR A 124 0.76 -12.35 11.87
CA TYR A 124 -0.23 -11.37 11.43
C TYR A 124 0.30 -9.97 11.65
N ILE A 125 0.13 -9.12 10.65
CA ILE A 125 0.54 -7.71 10.73
C ILE A 125 -0.58 -6.88 10.13
N THR A 126 -1.07 -5.92 10.89
CA THR A 126 -2.12 -5.00 10.44
C THR A 126 -1.51 -3.63 10.17
N LYS A 127 -1.90 -3.01 9.06
CA LYS A 127 -1.51 -1.65 8.68
C LYS A 127 -2.67 -0.87 8.10
N THR A 128 -2.74 0.41 8.42
CA THR A 128 -3.72 1.33 7.86
C THR A 128 -3.03 2.31 6.93
N PHE A 129 -3.53 2.40 5.70
CA PHE A 129 -3.07 3.36 4.69
C PHE A 129 -4.14 4.43 4.46
N ARG A 130 -3.71 5.68 4.33
CA ARG A 130 -4.54 6.81 3.90
C ARG A 130 -3.77 7.64 2.89
N ALA A 131 -4.38 7.97 1.76
CA ALA A 131 -3.77 8.72 0.66
C ALA A 131 -4.36 10.13 0.55
N VAL A 132 -4.02 11.00 1.51
CA VAL A 132 -4.53 12.37 1.61
C VAL A 132 -3.39 13.37 1.42
N ASN A 133 -3.70 14.57 0.91
CA ASN A 133 -2.72 15.66 0.73
C ASN A 133 -1.46 15.22 -0.04
N MET A 134 -1.65 14.47 -1.13
CA MET A 134 -0.57 13.93 -1.97
C MET A 134 0.47 13.06 -1.26
N LYS A 135 0.11 12.49 -0.10
CA LYS A 135 0.98 11.61 0.66
C LYS A 135 0.22 10.38 1.10
N ILE A 136 0.94 9.27 1.20
CA ILE A 136 0.43 8.09 1.88
C ILE A 136 0.95 8.09 3.31
N THR A 137 0.04 8.14 4.27
CA THR A 137 0.33 7.93 5.68
C THR A 137 0.05 6.47 6.03
N VAL A 138 0.99 5.88 6.76
CA VAL A 138 0.89 4.49 7.24
C VAL A 138 0.91 4.51 8.76
N THR A 139 -0.07 3.85 9.38
CA THR A 139 -0.11 3.58 10.83
C THR A 139 -0.17 2.07 11.08
#